data_AF-A0A6N6N5H6-F1
#
_entry.id   AF-A0A6N6N5H6-F1
#
_cell.length_a   1.000
_cell.length_b   1.000
_cell.length_c   1.000
_cell.angle_alpha   90.00
_cell.angle_beta   90.00
_cell.angle_gamma   90.00
#
_symmetry.space_group_name_H-M   'P 1'
#
loop_
_entity.id
_entity.type
_entity.pdbx_description
1 polymer ?
#
loop_
_entity_poly.entity_id
_entity_poly.type
_entity_poly.pdbx_seq_one_letter_code
_entity_poly.pdbx_strand_id
1 'polypeptide(L)'
;MTAPSELTLQYRWKLVRTDGSPHLLYYGVRNPPRHHEVLVPVSEELAGRLESGAALNDDSPEILALSEQGILVPPGKVRQAPTPETMQTCTRCVTNDYVVPGLEFDEEGVCALCRCYELPAPKRHSAFATVTEQELRQLGENSHGSRFDAMVLYTGGKDSSFMLWLLARKFGLRVLAVFWDMPYCSEAAYANIHRARTAMPEVEFVQWTISLNTVHRAMAAKWRSHGWPCLCPSPAFALFYPMAARMGIPHVFLGVEDIQAAVLDHVVAPAGPSGTPPTPREQTLRFLATRAIPRPQKVPVRWPDEMANYHAAVRDVLPNEFAELTELVEQASRDENVHLPLIARLETNEAYGTWKDAQHIIETEMGWRRPENQDSLLHTSCVLEPVKDYLQMERFRAMRTVFMPQSMVELGAAVSFGLTPREEALASVKELGYWAPPPVLERLTNDLGVTPEDVAEATDELPSGMARWAGVDHA
;
A
#
# COMPACT_ATOMS: atom_id res chain seq x y z
N MET A 1 40.02 -23.53 -24.42
CA MET A 1 39.09 -22.54 -23.82
C MET A 1 37.70 -23.08 -24.07
N THR A 2 37.02 -23.54 -23.04
CA THR A 2 35.60 -23.93 -23.12
C THR A 2 34.79 -22.71 -23.53
N ALA A 3 33.89 -22.84 -24.50
CA ALA A 3 32.98 -21.75 -24.88
C ALA A 3 32.24 -21.25 -23.62
N PRO A 4 32.01 -19.93 -23.46
CA PRO A 4 31.28 -19.43 -22.32
C PRO A 4 29.90 -20.09 -22.27
N SER A 5 29.47 -20.51 -21.09
CA SER A 5 28.15 -21.10 -20.93
C SER A 5 27.09 -20.06 -21.28
N GLU A 6 26.14 -20.41 -22.13
CA GLU A 6 25.00 -19.55 -22.43
C GLU A 6 24.26 -19.19 -21.14
N LEU A 7 23.96 -17.90 -20.98
CA LEU A 7 23.25 -17.33 -19.84
C LEU A 7 21.87 -16.83 -20.26
N THR A 8 20.99 -16.73 -19.28
CA THR A 8 19.64 -16.16 -19.39
C THR A 8 19.28 -15.39 -18.13
N LEU A 9 18.22 -14.61 -18.18
CA LEU A 9 17.71 -13.89 -17.01
C LEU A 9 17.24 -14.87 -15.93
N GLN A 10 17.65 -14.61 -14.71
CA GLN A 10 17.15 -15.29 -13.53
C GLN A 10 15.66 -14.95 -13.30
N TYR A 11 14.95 -15.86 -12.65
CA TYR A 11 13.57 -15.68 -12.22
C TYR A 11 13.34 -14.32 -11.56
N ARG A 12 12.26 -13.65 -11.98
CA ARG A 12 11.78 -12.34 -11.52
C ARG A 12 12.58 -11.13 -12.00
N TRP A 13 13.56 -11.30 -12.88
CA TRP A 13 14.17 -10.19 -13.60
C TRP A 13 13.48 -9.98 -14.95
N LYS A 14 13.17 -8.72 -15.27
CA LYS A 14 12.53 -8.33 -16.52
C LYS A 14 13.18 -7.07 -17.08
N LEU A 15 13.44 -7.07 -18.39
CA LEU A 15 13.85 -5.87 -19.10
C LEU A 15 12.69 -4.86 -19.14
N VAL A 16 12.97 -3.64 -18.71
CA VAL A 16 12.04 -2.50 -18.72
C VAL A 16 12.76 -1.27 -19.29
N ARG A 17 12.00 -0.36 -19.89
CA ARG A 17 12.52 0.94 -20.33
C ARG A 17 11.89 2.03 -19.47
N THR A 18 12.72 2.80 -18.78
CA THR A 18 12.29 3.95 -17.96
C THR A 18 13.18 5.14 -18.26
N ASP A 19 12.58 6.33 -18.37
CA ASP A 19 13.27 7.57 -18.74
C ASP A 19 14.12 7.43 -20.03
N GLY A 20 13.60 6.65 -20.99
CA GLY A 20 14.25 6.39 -22.28
C GLY A 20 15.43 5.40 -22.24
N SER A 21 15.75 4.82 -21.08
CA SER A 21 16.92 3.95 -20.90
C SER A 21 16.54 2.54 -20.46
N PRO A 22 17.20 1.48 -20.95
CA PRO A 22 16.89 0.11 -20.59
C PRO A 22 17.47 -0.26 -19.22
N HIS A 23 16.69 -1.02 -18.46
CA HIS A 23 17.04 -1.49 -17.13
C HIS A 23 16.53 -2.92 -16.94
N LEU A 24 17.19 -3.70 -16.10
CA LEU A 24 16.64 -4.92 -15.53
C LEU A 24 15.97 -4.58 -14.20
N LEU A 25 14.67 -4.89 -14.11
CA LEU A 25 13.88 -4.73 -12.89
C LEU A 25 13.65 -6.08 -12.23
N TYR A 26 13.98 -6.17 -10.94
CA TYR A 26 13.67 -7.29 -10.08
C TYR A 26 12.30 -7.10 -9.43
N TYR A 27 11.37 -8.02 -9.70
CA TYR A 27 10.07 -8.05 -9.06
C TYR A 27 10.10 -8.98 -7.85
N GLY A 28 10.63 -8.50 -6.73
CA GLY A 28 10.80 -9.27 -5.51
C GLY A 28 11.48 -8.44 -4.42
N VAL A 29 11.96 -9.11 -3.37
CA VAL A 29 12.75 -8.48 -2.30
C VAL A 29 14.07 -9.23 -2.17
N ARG A 30 15.18 -8.53 -2.43
CA ARG A 30 16.52 -9.11 -2.37
C ARG A 30 17.08 -9.07 -0.96
N ASN A 31 17.95 -10.02 -0.62
CA ASN A 31 18.66 -10.01 0.66
C ASN A 31 19.58 -8.78 0.77
N PRO A 32 19.73 -8.17 1.97
CA PRO A 32 20.79 -7.22 2.24
C PRO A 32 22.18 -7.82 1.94
N PRO A 33 23.14 -7.02 1.42
CA PRO A 33 23.05 -5.57 1.20
C PRO A 33 22.34 -5.16 -0.11
N ARG A 34 21.98 -6.11 -0.98
CA ARG A 34 21.44 -5.83 -2.34
C ARG A 34 19.94 -5.53 -2.42
N HIS A 35 19.23 -5.47 -1.29
CA HIS A 35 17.80 -5.14 -1.19
C HIS A 35 17.34 -3.89 -1.97
N HIS A 36 18.20 -2.90 -2.18
CA HIS A 36 17.90 -1.70 -2.99
C HIS A 36 18.33 -1.80 -4.47
N GLU A 37 19.10 -2.82 -4.83
CA GLU A 37 19.56 -3.08 -6.19
C GLU A 37 18.48 -3.85 -6.98
N VAL A 38 17.29 -3.25 -7.08
CA VAL A 38 16.13 -3.83 -7.79
C VAL A 38 15.98 -3.29 -9.21
N LEU A 39 16.60 -2.15 -9.54
CA LEU A 39 16.56 -1.55 -10.87
C LEU A 39 18.00 -1.33 -11.34
N VAL A 40 18.48 -2.20 -12.21
CA VAL A 40 19.88 -2.24 -12.67
C VAL A 40 19.94 -1.70 -14.10
N PRO A 41 20.64 -0.58 -14.37
CA PRO A 41 20.80 -0.09 -15.74
C PRO A 41 21.59 -1.07 -16.58
N VAL A 42 21.22 -1.20 -17.86
CA VAL A 42 21.94 -2.04 -18.83
C VAL A 42 22.21 -1.28 -20.12
N SER A 43 23.17 -1.76 -20.92
CA SER A 43 23.45 -1.22 -22.25
C SER A 43 22.31 -1.48 -23.24
N GLU A 44 22.18 -0.62 -24.25
CA GLU A 44 21.27 -0.86 -25.38
C GLU A 44 21.63 -2.14 -26.16
N GLU A 45 22.91 -2.52 -26.17
CA GLU A 45 23.37 -3.77 -26.78
C GLU A 45 22.81 -4.98 -26.05
N LEU A 46 22.95 -5.04 -24.71
CA LEU A 46 22.40 -6.12 -23.91
C LEU A 46 20.87 -6.14 -23.97
N ALA A 47 20.23 -4.97 -23.89
CA ALA A 47 18.78 -4.85 -24.05
C ALA A 47 18.29 -5.42 -25.37
N GLY A 48 18.94 -5.06 -26.49
CA GLY A 48 18.59 -5.59 -27.81
C GLY A 48 18.76 -7.11 -27.92
N ARG A 49 19.81 -7.66 -27.29
CA ARG A 49 20.01 -9.12 -27.24
C ARG A 49 18.93 -9.84 -26.42
N LEU A 50 18.53 -9.27 -25.28
CA LEU A 50 17.44 -9.79 -24.45
C LEU A 50 16.09 -9.73 -25.19
N GLU A 51 15.81 -8.63 -25.91
CA GLU A 51 14.59 -8.46 -26.71
C GLU A 51 14.53 -9.44 -27.89
N SER A 52 15.67 -9.70 -28.55
CA SER A 52 15.73 -10.61 -29.69
C SER A 52 15.89 -12.09 -29.31
N GLY A 53 16.11 -12.39 -28.03
CA GLY A 53 16.47 -13.74 -27.55
C GLY A 53 17.84 -14.22 -28.07
N ALA A 54 18.75 -13.30 -28.37
CA ALA A 54 20.10 -13.66 -28.79
C ALA A 54 20.89 -14.26 -27.61
N ALA A 55 21.76 -15.23 -27.91
CA ALA A 55 22.56 -15.91 -26.90
C ALA A 55 23.43 -14.92 -26.09
N LEU A 56 23.46 -15.11 -24.77
CA LEU A 56 24.34 -14.38 -23.84
C LEU A 56 25.51 -15.28 -23.43
N ASN A 57 26.55 -15.34 -24.26
CA ASN A 57 27.64 -16.30 -24.15
C ASN A 57 29.03 -15.68 -24.40
N ASP A 58 29.20 -14.42 -24.03
CA ASP A 58 30.48 -13.72 -24.06
C ASP A 58 30.87 -13.22 -22.66
N ASP A 59 32.16 -12.91 -22.51
CA ASP A 59 32.74 -12.46 -21.25
C ASP A 59 32.83 -10.92 -21.18
N SER A 60 31.87 -10.20 -21.78
CA SER A 60 31.82 -8.74 -21.62
C SER A 60 31.71 -8.35 -20.14
N PRO A 61 32.31 -7.23 -19.72
CA PRO A 61 32.29 -6.81 -18.32
C PRO A 61 30.87 -6.68 -17.74
N GLU A 62 29.89 -6.26 -18.55
CA GLU A 62 28.49 -6.16 -18.14
C GLU A 62 27.87 -7.53 -17.86
N ILE A 63 28.05 -8.51 -18.75
CA ILE A 63 27.54 -9.87 -18.55
C ILE A 63 28.18 -10.54 -17.33
N LEU A 64 29.51 -10.41 -17.17
CA LEU A 64 30.22 -10.94 -16.00
C LEU A 64 29.69 -10.33 -14.70
N ALA A 65 29.52 -9.00 -14.64
CA ALA A 65 29.00 -8.32 -13.46
C ALA A 65 27.56 -8.73 -13.11
N LEU A 66 26.70 -8.90 -14.12
CA LEU A 66 25.33 -9.39 -13.91
C LEU A 66 25.30 -10.86 -13.50
N SER A 67 26.22 -11.69 -14.01
CA SER A 67 26.36 -13.09 -13.62
C SER A 67 26.87 -13.24 -12.18
N GLU A 68 27.85 -12.44 -11.73
CA GLU A 68 28.32 -12.39 -10.34
C GLU A 68 27.22 -11.98 -9.36
N GLN A 69 26.24 -11.20 -9.85
CA GLN A 69 25.07 -10.83 -9.06
C GLN A 69 23.95 -11.87 -9.07
N GLY A 70 24.07 -12.93 -9.87
CA GLY A 70 23.03 -13.95 -10.07
C GLY A 70 21.84 -13.45 -10.88
N ILE A 71 21.97 -12.33 -11.59
CA ILE A 71 20.94 -11.75 -12.47
C ILE A 71 20.90 -12.50 -13.80
N LEU A 72 22.08 -12.81 -14.33
CA LEU A 72 22.25 -13.74 -15.44
C LEU A 72 22.74 -15.08 -14.89
N VAL A 73 22.10 -16.17 -15.30
CA VAL A 73 22.43 -17.53 -14.87
C VAL A 73 22.35 -18.51 -16.04
N PRO A 74 23.04 -19.67 -15.97
CA PRO A 74 22.81 -20.74 -16.92
C PRO A 74 21.33 -21.15 -16.94
N PRO A 75 20.72 -21.49 -18.10
CA PRO A 75 19.31 -21.86 -18.20
C PRO A 75 18.86 -22.94 -17.20
N GLY A 76 19.69 -23.95 -16.94
CA GLY A 76 19.41 -25.00 -15.95
C GLY A 76 19.47 -24.56 -14.47
N LYS A 77 19.79 -23.29 -14.20
CA LYS A 77 19.88 -22.68 -12.86
C LYS A 77 18.82 -21.60 -12.62
N VAL A 78 17.92 -21.37 -13.57
CA VAL A 78 16.78 -20.45 -13.39
C VAL A 78 15.84 -21.04 -12.32
N ARG A 79 15.56 -20.26 -11.27
CA ARG A 79 14.61 -20.64 -10.22
C ARG A 79 13.23 -20.83 -10.83
N GLN A 80 12.52 -21.85 -10.39
CA GLN A 80 11.14 -22.08 -10.80
C GLN A 80 10.20 -21.22 -9.97
N ALA A 81 9.04 -20.87 -10.54
CA ALA A 81 8.00 -20.22 -9.77
C ALA A 81 7.50 -21.16 -8.67
N PRO A 82 7.44 -20.72 -7.40
CA PRO A 82 6.94 -21.56 -6.31
C PRO A 82 5.45 -21.84 -6.48
N THR A 83 5.04 -23.03 -6.04
CA THR A 83 3.64 -23.46 -5.92
C THR A 83 3.24 -23.51 -4.45
N PRO A 84 1.96 -23.69 -4.10
CA PRO A 84 1.54 -23.86 -2.71
C PRO A 84 2.27 -25.01 -1.99
N GLU A 85 2.66 -26.05 -2.73
CA GLU A 85 3.34 -27.23 -2.23
C GLU A 85 4.87 -27.07 -2.15
N THR A 86 5.44 -26.16 -2.94
CA THR A 86 6.90 -25.98 -3.08
C THR A 86 7.41 -24.66 -2.50
N MET A 87 6.52 -23.79 -2.01
CA MET A 87 6.88 -22.51 -1.42
C MET A 87 7.79 -22.64 -0.20
N GLN A 88 8.65 -21.65 -0.02
CA GLN A 88 9.41 -21.45 1.20
C GLN A 88 8.71 -20.42 2.08
N THR A 89 8.45 -20.77 3.35
CA THR A 89 7.91 -19.84 4.35
C THR A 89 9.01 -19.42 5.31
N CYS A 90 9.06 -18.13 5.65
CA CYS A 90 10.02 -17.57 6.59
C CYS A 90 9.96 -18.28 7.95
N THR A 91 11.13 -18.59 8.51
CA THR A 91 11.24 -19.21 9.84
C THR A 91 10.89 -18.25 10.98
N ARG A 92 10.98 -16.93 10.77
CA ARG A 92 10.69 -15.89 11.78
C ARG A 92 9.30 -15.29 11.70
N CYS A 93 8.84 -14.94 10.50
CA CYS A 93 7.51 -14.36 10.29
C CYS A 93 6.59 -15.35 9.55
N VAL A 94 5.67 -14.86 8.73
CA VAL A 94 4.71 -15.67 7.96
C VAL A 94 4.81 -15.49 6.45
N THR A 95 5.70 -14.62 5.97
CA THR A 95 5.86 -14.35 4.54
C THR A 95 6.46 -15.56 3.83
N ASN A 96 6.01 -15.77 2.59
CA ASN A 96 6.47 -16.83 1.73
C ASN A 96 6.65 -16.32 0.28
N ASP A 97 7.43 -17.05 -0.50
CA ASP A 97 7.73 -16.70 -1.91
C ASP A 97 6.60 -17.04 -2.90
N TYR A 98 5.57 -17.77 -2.49
CA TYR A 98 4.39 -17.97 -3.34
C TYR A 98 3.51 -16.71 -3.42
N VAL A 99 3.26 -16.10 -2.26
CA VAL A 99 2.46 -14.86 -2.14
C VAL A 99 3.32 -13.65 -2.48
N VAL A 100 4.61 -13.65 -2.13
CA VAL A 100 5.58 -12.63 -2.54
C VAL A 100 6.65 -13.23 -3.47
N PRO A 101 6.33 -13.55 -4.74
CA PRO A 101 7.29 -14.05 -5.72
C PRO A 101 8.57 -13.22 -5.81
N GLY A 102 9.72 -13.89 -5.74
CA GLY A 102 11.03 -13.22 -5.71
C GLY A 102 11.45 -12.74 -4.32
N LEU A 103 10.76 -13.14 -3.26
CA LEU A 103 11.28 -13.00 -1.90
C LEU A 103 12.51 -13.91 -1.72
N GLU A 104 13.67 -13.31 -1.44
CA GLU A 104 14.89 -14.06 -1.13
C GLU A 104 14.90 -14.49 0.34
N PHE A 105 15.62 -15.59 0.62
CA PHE A 105 15.86 -16.12 1.95
C PHE A 105 17.36 -16.31 2.17
N ASP A 106 17.79 -16.29 3.42
CA ASP A 106 19.14 -16.74 3.79
C ASP A 106 19.21 -18.25 4.03
N GLU A 107 20.39 -18.73 4.44
CA GLU A 107 20.65 -20.14 4.74
C GLU A 107 19.85 -20.68 5.94
N GLU A 108 19.39 -19.82 6.83
CA GLU A 108 18.55 -20.16 7.99
C GLU A 108 17.05 -20.10 7.67
N GLY A 109 16.69 -19.76 6.42
CA GLY A 109 15.32 -19.61 5.97
C GLY A 109 14.62 -18.32 6.44
N VAL A 110 15.39 -17.31 6.85
CA VAL A 110 14.84 -15.98 7.17
C VAL A 110 14.72 -15.16 5.88
N CYS A 111 13.54 -14.59 5.66
CA CYS A 111 13.26 -13.83 4.44
C CYS A 111 13.92 -12.45 4.43
N ALA A 112 14.13 -11.91 3.23
CA ALA A 112 14.75 -10.61 3.01
C ALA A 112 14.02 -9.47 3.72
N LEU A 113 12.69 -9.53 3.85
CA LEU A 113 11.90 -8.53 4.60
C LEU A 113 12.33 -8.47 6.08
N CYS A 114 12.37 -9.61 6.78
CA CYS A 114 12.82 -9.68 8.17
C CYS A 114 14.27 -9.19 8.31
N ARG A 115 15.15 -9.56 7.37
CA ARG A 115 16.55 -9.10 7.38
C ARG A 115 16.67 -7.58 7.19
N CYS A 116 15.78 -6.97 6.40
CA CYS A 116 15.75 -5.51 6.24
C CYS A 116 15.29 -4.80 7.51
N TYR A 117 14.36 -5.39 8.29
CA TYR A 117 13.90 -4.82 9.56
C TYR A 117 14.99 -4.80 10.65
N GLU A 118 16.03 -5.62 10.51
CA GLU A 118 17.19 -5.63 11.43
C GLU A 118 18.23 -4.57 11.09
N LEU A 119 18.19 -4.01 9.88
CA LEU A 119 19.04 -2.90 9.52
C LEU A 119 18.59 -1.65 10.28
N PRO A 120 19.52 -0.75 10.65
CA PRO A 120 19.14 0.55 11.17
C PRO A 120 18.17 1.22 10.21
N ALA A 121 17.01 1.66 10.72
CA ALA A 121 16.06 2.41 9.91
C ALA A 121 16.83 3.58 9.26
N PRO A 122 16.71 3.76 7.93
CA PRO A 122 17.37 4.89 7.30
C PRO A 122 16.90 6.17 7.97
N LYS A 123 17.83 7.12 8.19
CA LYS A 123 17.49 8.48 8.64
C LYS A 123 16.73 9.18 7.51
N ARG A 124 15.45 8.86 7.36
CA ARG A 124 14.52 9.53 6.44
C ARG A 124 13.46 10.26 7.24
N HIS A 125 12.99 11.32 6.62
CA HIS A 125 11.79 12.01 7.07
C HIS A 125 10.60 11.20 6.56
N SER A 126 9.73 10.79 7.48
CA SER A 126 8.48 10.10 7.14
C SER A 126 7.71 10.89 6.07
N ALA A 127 6.92 10.18 5.25
CA ALA A 127 5.98 10.81 4.33
C ALA A 127 4.96 11.72 5.04
N PHE A 128 4.80 11.54 6.36
CA PHE A 128 3.91 12.29 7.23
C PHE A 128 4.70 12.99 8.33
N ALA A 129 4.15 14.09 8.82
CA ALA A 129 4.65 14.67 10.06
C ALA A 129 4.34 13.71 11.21
N THR A 130 5.30 13.51 12.11
CA THR A 130 5.06 12.82 13.37
C THR A 130 4.67 13.84 14.43
N VAL A 131 3.76 13.44 15.32
CA VAL A 131 3.29 14.26 16.44
C VAL A 131 3.44 13.45 17.71
N THR A 132 4.13 14.03 18.69
CA THR A 132 4.36 13.49 20.03
C THR A 132 3.12 13.60 20.90
N GLU A 133 3.05 12.82 22.00
CA GLU A 133 1.98 13.01 23.00
C GLU A 133 1.97 14.45 23.58
N GLN A 134 3.15 15.06 23.71
CA GLN A 134 3.27 16.43 24.22
C GLN A 134 2.67 17.45 23.25
N GLU A 135 2.96 17.32 21.96
CA GLU A 135 2.38 18.19 20.93
C GLU A 135 0.87 18.02 20.82
N LEU A 136 0.33 16.81 21.01
CA LEU A 136 -1.12 16.59 21.10
C LEU A 136 -1.76 17.27 22.30
N ARG A 137 -1.12 17.24 23.47
CA ARG A 137 -1.62 17.96 24.66
C ARG A 137 -1.64 19.46 24.41
N GLN A 138 -0.56 19.99 23.83
CA GLN A 138 -0.47 21.41 23.46
C GLN A 138 -1.49 21.79 22.38
N LEU A 139 -1.85 20.86 21.48
CA LEU A 139 -2.86 21.10 20.47
C LEU A 139 -4.22 21.41 21.09
N GLY A 140 -4.60 20.70 22.15
CA GLY A 140 -5.87 20.90 22.87
C GLY A 140 -5.90 22.09 23.83
N GLU A 141 -4.74 22.52 24.34
CA GLU A 141 -4.63 23.69 25.22
C GLU A 141 -4.73 25.02 24.45
N ASN A 142 -4.33 25.02 23.18
CA ASN A 142 -4.29 26.21 22.35
C ASN A 142 -5.60 26.44 21.60
N SER A 143 -6.11 27.67 21.61
CA SER A 143 -7.23 28.07 20.74
C SER A 143 -6.71 28.42 19.35
N HIS A 144 -7.03 27.57 18.35
CA HIS A 144 -6.62 27.77 16.96
C HIS A 144 -7.64 28.57 16.14
N GLY A 145 -8.62 29.22 16.78
CA GLY A 145 -9.73 29.88 16.07
C GLY A 145 -10.70 28.93 15.37
N SER A 146 -10.48 27.61 15.49
CA SER A 146 -11.34 26.55 14.96
C SER A 146 -12.22 25.94 16.05
N ARG A 147 -13.39 25.43 15.65
CA ARG A 147 -14.28 24.63 16.52
C ARG A 147 -13.65 23.27 16.87
N PHE A 148 -12.74 22.77 16.03
CA PHE A 148 -12.08 21.47 16.16
C PHE A 148 -10.57 21.60 16.21
N ASP A 149 -9.95 20.76 17.02
CA ASP A 149 -8.50 20.62 17.15
C ASP A 149 -7.97 19.57 16.17
N ALA A 150 -8.81 18.61 15.77
CA ALA A 150 -8.41 17.54 14.86
C ALA A 150 -9.58 17.05 14.00
N MET A 151 -9.26 16.62 12.78
CA MET A 151 -10.13 15.77 11.96
C MET A 151 -9.54 14.36 11.89
N VAL A 152 -10.39 13.33 11.95
CA VAL A 152 -9.99 11.92 11.76
C VAL A 152 -10.74 11.33 10.58
N LEU A 153 -10.00 10.77 9.61
CA LEU A 153 -10.62 9.89 8.60
C LEU A 153 -11.00 8.56 9.27
N TYR A 154 -12.29 8.41 9.55
CA TYR A 154 -12.85 7.33 10.35
C TYR A 154 -13.56 6.29 9.49
N THR A 155 -13.23 5.01 9.67
CA THR A 155 -13.77 3.91 8.84
C THR A 155 -14.54 2.86 9.65
N GLY A 156 -14.62 2.99 10.97
CA GLY A 156 -15.16 1.94 11.84
C GLY A 156 -14.22 0.73 12.07
N GLY A 157 -13.07 0.71 11.39
CA GLY A 157 -12.02 -0.27 11.60
C GLY A 157 -11.27 -0.08 12.92
N LYS A 158 -10.40 -1.03 13.26
CA LYS A 158 -9.59 -1.03 14.49
C LYS A 158 -8.79 0.25 14.64
N ASP A 159 -7.96 0.57 13.64
CA ASP A 159 -6.97 1.66 13.71
C ASP A 159 -7.61 3.04 13.79
N SER A 160 -8.62 3.27 12.96
CA SER A 160 -9.34 4.54 12.97
C SER A 160 -10.20 4.72 14.22
N SER A 161 -10.73 3.63 14.82
CA SER A 161 -11.43 3.68 16.11
C SER A 161 -10.47 3.98 17.25
N PHE A 162 -9.30 3.35 17.26
CA PHE A 162 -8.27 3.61 18.26
C PHE A 162 -7.78 5.06 18.18
N MET A 163 -7.48 5.55 16.97
CA MET A 163 -7.09 6.95 16.74
C MET A 163 -8.17 7.93 17.21
N LEU A 164 -9.44 7.63 16.94
CA LEU A 164 -10.55 8.47 17.39
C LEU A 164 -10.63 8.53 18.92
N TRP A 165 -10.59 7.38 19.59
CA TRP A 165 -10.57 7.31 21.05
C TRP A 165 -9.37 8.06 21.65
N LEU A 166 -8.19 7.85 21.07
CA LEU A 166 -6.95 8.44 21.55
C LEU A 166 -7.03 9.97 21.54
N LEU A 167 -7.41 10.55 20.41
CA LEU A 167 -7.50 12.00 20.25
C LEU A 167 -8.59 12.60 21.14
N ALA A 168 -9.80 12.03 21.12
CA ALA A 168 -10.95 12.61 21.82
C ALA A 168 -10.92 12.38 23.34
N ARG A 169 -10.59 11.17 23.81
CA ARG A 169 -10.67 10.81 25.23
C ARG A 169 -9.36 10.84 25.96
N LYS A 170 -8.30 10.24 25.40
CA LYS A 170 -6.99 10.24 26.06
C LYS A 170 -6.34 11.63 26.03
N PHE A 171 -6.52 12.38 24.94
CA PHE A 171 -5.99 13.76 24.81
C PHE A 171 -7.03 14.86 24.98
N GLY A 172 -8.33 14.56 25.04
CA GLY A 172 -9.37 15.56 25.28
C GLY A 172 -9.58 16.54 24.12
N LEU A 173 -9.18 16.19 22.91
CA LEU A 173 -9.29 17.06 21.74
C LEU A 173 -10.73 17.15 21.23
N ARG A 174 -11.10 18.30 20.66
CA ARG A 174 -12.36 18.46 19.94
C ARG A 174 -12.20 17.87 18.54
N VAL A 175 -12.74 16.66 18.34
CA VAL A 175 -12.52 15.88 17.12
C VAL A 175 -13.72 15.92 16.19
N LEU A 176 -13.45 16.13 14.90
CA LEU A 176 -14.38 15.89 13.80
C LEU A 176 -14.05 14.54 13.14
N ALA A 177 -14.86 13.52 13.39
CA ALA A 177 -14.75 12.23 12.71
C ALA A 177 -15.46 12.30 11.36
N VAL A 178 -14.77 11.97 10.27
CA VAL A 178 -15.34 11.99 8.92
C VAL A 178 -15.27 10.62 8.28
N PHE A 179 -16.38 10.19 7.68
CA PHE A 179 -16.53 8.86 7.10
C PHE A 179 -17.01 8.96 5.66
N TRP A 180 -16.20 8.45 4.73
CA TRP A 180 -16.67 8.20 3.38
C TRP A 180 -17.42 6.88 3.35
N ASP A 181 -18.74 6.99 3.24
CA ASP A 181 -19.65 5.86 3.14
C ASP A 181 -19.59 5.28 1.72
N MET A 182 -18.67 4.34 1.53
CA MET A 182 -18.47 3.64 0.26
C MET A 182 -19.38 2.40 0.16
N PRO A 183 -19.83 2.00 -1.04
CA PRO A 183 -20.77 0.88 -1.24
C PRO A 183 -20.30 -0.50 -0.72
N TYR A 184 -19.02 -0.62 -0.38
CA TYR A 184 -18.39 -1.86 0.06
C TYR A 184 -17.84 -1.78 1.49
N CYS A 185 -18.32 -0.84 2.30
CA CYS A 185 -18.10 -0.88 3.73
C CYS A 185 -18.73 -2.14 4.33
N SER A 186 -18.08 -2.73 5.35
CA SER A 186 -18.61 -3.90 6.03
C SER A 186 -19.75 -3.53 6.99
N GLU A 187 -20.71 -4.43 7.18
CA GLU A 187 -21.76 -4.27 8.21
C GLU A 187 -21.16 -4.05 9.60
N ALA A 188 -20.04 -4.72 9.90
CA ALA A 188 -19.30 -4.53 11.13
C ALA A 188 -18.76 -3.10 11.25
N ALA A 189 -18.24 -2.50 10.17
CA ALA A 189 -17.79 -1.12 10.15
C ALA A 189 -18.94 -0.14 10.43
N TYR A 190 -20.09 -0.29 9.76
CA TYR A 190 -21.27 0.53 10.03
C TYR A 190 -21.72 0.41 11.49
N ALA A 191 -21.80 -0.82 12.00
CA ALA A 191 -22.18 -1.07 13.38
C ALA A 191 -21.18 -0.44 14.37
N ASN A 192 -19.87 -0.50 14.07
CA ASN A 192 -18.84 0.16 14.87
C ASN A 192 -18.94 1.69 14.83
N ILE A 193 -19.24 2.27 13.68
CA ILE A 193 -19.46 3.72 13.55
C ILE A 193 -20.65 4.15 14.41
N HIS A 194 -21.76 3.39 14.38
CA HIS A 194 -22.92 3.67 15.25
C HIS A 194 -22.59 3.55 16.74
N ARG A 195 -21.79 2.55 17.12
CA ARG A 195 -21.34 2.39 18.51
C ARG A 195 -20.44 3.53 18.96
N ALA A 196 -19.47 3.94 18.14
CA ALA A 196 -18.62 5.09 18.41
C ALA A 196 -19.42 6.38 18.60
N ARG A 197 -20.40 6.65 17.72
CA ARG A 197 -21.32 7.80 17.85
C ARG A 197 -22.12 7.81 19.15
N THR A 198 -22.49 6.64 19.64
CA THR A 198 -23.27 6.49 20.89
C THR A 198 -22.38 6.61 22.11
N ALA A 199 -21.19 5.99 22.05
CA ALA A 199 -20.25 5.97 23.15
C ALA A 199 -19.55 7.32 23.35
N MET A 200 -19.32 8.08 22.28
CA MET A 200 -18.53 9.31 22.28
C MET A 200 -19.38 10.52 21.89
N PRO A 201 -20.33 10.97 22.74
CA PRO A 201 -21.17 12.13 22.46
C PRO A 201 -20.41 13.46 22.33
N GLU A 202 -19.15 13.50 22.78
CA GLU A 202 -18.21 14.61 22.63
C GLU A 202 -17.63 14.76 21.22
N VAL A 203 -17.78 13.76 20.35
CA VAL A 203 -17.27 13.75 18.97
C VAL A 203 -18.36 14.10 17.96
N GLU A 204 -18.08 15.03 17.05
CA GLU A 204 -18.96 15.30 15.90
C GLU A 204 -18.61 14.38 14.73
N PHE A 205 -19.64 13.85 14.05
CA PHE A 205 -19.48 12.94 12.91
C PHE A 205 -20.05 13.53 11.62
N VAL A 206 -19.30 13.44 10.53
CA VAL A 206 -19.77 13.71 9.16
C VAL A 206 -19.68 12.43 8.34
N GLN A 207 -20.77 12.10 7.66
CA GLN A 207 -20.84 10.98 6.72
C GLN A 207 -21.15 11.54 5.33
N TRP A 208 -20.39 11.10 4.33
CA TRP A 208 -20.56 11.53 2.95
C TRP A 208 -20.59 10.34 2.01
N THR A 209 -21.51 10.33 1.05
CA THR A 209 -21.61 9.32 -0.01
C THR A 209 -21.26 9.93 -1.36
N ILE A 210 -20.62 9.14 -2.22
CA ILE A 210 -20.57 9.41 -3.66
C ILE A 210 -21.64 8.53 -4.30
N SER A 211 -22.36 9.03 -5.31
CA SER A 211 -23.44 8.24 -5.93
C SER A 211 -22.94 6.87 -6.38
N LEU A 212 -23.73 5.82 -6.11
CA LEU A 212 -23.38 4.44 -6.43
C LEU A 212 -22.93 4.27 -7.90
N ASN A 213 -23.69 4.89 -8.82
CA ASN A 213 -23.38 4.87 -10.25
C ASN A 213 -22.01 5.50 -10.54
N THR A 214 -21.65 6.60 -9.88
CA THR A 214 -20.32 7.21 -10.05
C THR A 214 -19.23 6.28 -9.51
N VAL A 215 -19.41 5.72 -8.31
CA VAL A 215 -18.43 4.79 -7.71
C VAL A 215 -18.23 3.56 -8.60
N HIS A 216 -19.29 2.91 -9.06
CA HIS A 216 -19.20 1.72 -9.92
C HIS A 216 -18.55 2.05 -11.26
N ARG A 217 -18.92 3.17 -11.91
CA ARG A 217 -18.24 3.59 -13.15
C ARG A 217 -16.76 3.85 -12.93
N ALA A 218 -16.40 4.53 -11.84
CA ALA A 218 -15.01 4.83 -11.51
C ALA A 218 -14.20 3.55 -11.22
N MET A 219 -14.74 2.65 -10.40
CA MET A 219 -14.14 1.35 -10.11
C MET A 219 -13.98 0.49 -11.37
N ALA A 220 -14.99 0.43 -12.23
CA ALA A 220 -14.94 -0.33 -13.47
C ALA A 220 -13.93 0.28 -14.48
N ALA A 221 -13.86 1.61 -14.59
CA ALA A 221 -12.88 2.29 -15.43
C ALA A 221 -11.44 2.06 -14.94
N LYS A 222 -11.22 2.16 -13.63
CA LYS A 222 -9.91 1.89 -13.02
C LYS A 222 -9.53 0.42 -13.14
N TRP A 223 -10.50 -0.48 -12.97
CA TRP A 223 -10.32 -1.91 -13.23
C TRP A 223 -9.85 -2.15 -14.67
N ARG A 224 -10.57 -1.64 -15.67
CA ARG A 224 -10.22 -1.85 -17.11
C ARG A 224 -8.86 -1.28 -17.49
N SER A 225 -8.43 -0.20 -16.86
CA SER A 225 -7.16 0.47 -17.19
C SER A 225 -5.95 -0.03 -16.38
N HIS A 226 -6.15 -0.53 -15.16
CA HIS A 226 -5.06 -0.87 -14.22
C HIS A 226 -5.25 -2.24 -13.54
N GLY A 227 -6.20 -3.06 -13.97
CA GLY A 227 -6.48 -4.39 -13.39
C GLY A 227 -6.83 -4.39 -11.90
N TRP A 228 -7.23 -3.25 -11.33
CA TRP A 228 -7.47 -3.10 -9.90
C TRP A 228 -8.49 -1.99 -9.59
N PRO A 229 -9.68 -2.29 -9.00
CA PRO A 229 -10.79 -1.33 -8.92
C PRO A 229 -10.74 -0.39 -7.72
N CYS A 230 -9.96 -0.71 -6.69
CA CYS A 230 -10.05 -0.01 -5.41
C CYS A 230 -9.75 1.49 -5.60
N LEU A 231 -10.61 2.35 -5.04
CA LEU A 231 -10.46 3.82 -5.06
C LEU A 231 -9.85 4.36 -3.75
N CYS A 232 -9.97 3.60 -2.65
CA CYS A 232 -9.53 4.01 -1.33
C CYS A 232 -7.99 4.08 -1.21
N PRO A 233 -7.43 5.10 -0.51
CA PRO A 233 -8.13 6.09 0.32
C PRO A 233 -8.39 7.43 -0.40
N SER A 234 -8.14 7.55 -1.70
CA SER A 234 -8.01 8.86 -2.36
C SER A 234 -9.26 9.75 -2.29
N PRO A 235 -10.49 9.25 -2.52
CA PRO A 235 -11.70 10.08 -2.47
C PRO A 235 -11.97 10.67 -1.09
N ALA A 236 -11.55 10.02 0.00
CA ALA A 236 -11.74 10.57 1.35
C ALA A 236 -11.01 11.92 1.52
N PHE A 237 -9.81 12.07 0.93
CA PHE A 237 -9.11 13.35 0.94
C PHE A 237 -9.83 14.41 0.09
N ALA A 238 -10.32 14.01 -1.08
CA ALA A 238 -11.06 14.91 -1.97
C ALA A 238 -12.33 15.45 -1.31
N LEU A 239 -13.06 14.59 -0.59
CA LEU A 239 -14.32 14.93 0.08
C LEU A 239 -14.14 15.77 1.35
N PHE A 240 -13.12 15.48 2.17
CA PHE A 240 -13.05 16.02 3.53
C PHE A 240 -11.92 17.01 3.77
N TYR A 241 -10.83 16.94 3.00
CA TYR A 241 -9.69 17.81 3.24
C TYR A 241 -9.99 19.30 2.96
N PRO A 242 -10.70 19.67 1.87
CA PRO A 242 -11.14 21.05 1.66
C PRO A 242 -12.05 21.56 2.78
N MET A 243 -12.93 20.69 3.30
CA MET A 243 -13.76 21.01 4.46
C MET A 243 -12.91 21.30 5.70
N ALA A 244 -11.89 20.49 5.99
CA ALA A 244 -10.97 20.73 7.11
C ALA A 244 -10.26 22.09 6.98
N ALA A 245 -9.78 22.41 5.79
CA ALA A 245 -9.11 23.68 5.50
C ALA A 245 -10.05 24.88 5.71
N ARG A 246 -11.27 24.84 5.14
CA ARG A 246 -12.28 25.90 5.29
C ARG A 246 -12.73 26.10 6.74
N MET A 247 -12.72 25.04 7.54
CA MET A 247 -13.09 25.10 8.96
C MET A 247 -11.94 25.53 9.87
N GLY A 248 -10.75 25.78 9.32
CA GLY A 248 -9.57 26.18 10.09
C GLY A 248 -8.99 25.07 10.95
N ILE A 249 -9.31 23.79 10.68
CA ILE A 249 -8.86 22.67 11.51
C ILE A 249 -7.33 22.56 11.40
N PRO A 250 -6.58 22.49 12.50
CA PRO A 250 -5.12 22.54 12.44
C PRO A 250 -4.50 21.20 11.99
N HIS A 251 -5.11 20.05 12.32
CA HIS A 251 -4.57 18.73 12.01
C HIS A 251 -5.60 17.76 11.41
N VAL A 252 -5.14 16.94 10.47
CA VAL A 252 -5.88 15.77 9.94
C VAL A 252 -5.08 14.51 10.27
N PHE A 253 -5.70 13.58 11.00
CA PHE A 253 -5.10 12.31 11.40
C PHE A 253 -5.64 11.16 10.55
N LEU A 254 -4.75 10.22 10.26
CA LEU A 254 -5.04 8.99 9.54
C LEU A 254 -4.89 7.81 10.50
N GLY A 255 -5.81 6.85 10.45
CA GLY A 255 -5.67 5.55 11.14
C GLY A 255 -4.69 4.63 10.41
N VAL A 256 -3.46 5.09 10.16
CA VAL A 256 -2.39 4.34 9.49
C VAL A 256 -1.46 3.76 10.56
N GLU A 257 -1.21 2.46 10.51
CA GLU A 257 -0.30 1.80 11.45
C GLU A 257 1.16 2.07 11.10
N ASP A 258 2.02 2.16 12.11
CA ASP A 258 3.46 2.35 11.94
C ASP A 258 4.13 1.22 11.16
N ILE A 259 3.59 0.01 11.19
CA ILE A 259 4.09 -1.12 10.40
C ILE A 259 4.07 -0.80 8.90
N GLN A 260 3.00 -0.17 8.42
CA GLN A 260 2.85 0.16 7.00
C GLN A 260 3.95 1.12 6.57
N ALA A 261 4.39 2.01 7.47
CA ALA A 261 5.51 2.91 7.22
C ALA A 261 6.87 2.21 7.39
N ALA A 262 7.03 1.33 8.38
CA ALA A 262 8.27 0.60 8.60
C ALA A 262 8.65 -0.26 7.38
N VAL A 263 7.68 -0.89 6.73
CA VAL A 263 7.90 -1.60 5.46
C VAL A 263 8.47 -0.66 4.40
N LEU A 264 7.89 0.53 4.24
CA LEU A 264 8.34 1.50 3.25
C LEU A 264 9.75 2.02 3.57
N ASP A 265 10.02 2.29 4.84
CA ASP A 265 11.27 2.87 5.32
C ASP A 265 12.43 1.86 5.23
N HIS A 266 12.19 0.58 5.55
CA HIS A 266 13.26 -0.44 5.59
C HIS A 266 13.45 -1.21 4.28
N VAL A 267 12.42 -1.34 3.45
CA VAL A 267 12.44 -2.27 2.30
C VAL A 267 12.44 -1.53 0.97
N VAL A 268 11.65 -0.46 0.86
CA VAL A 268 11.34 0.19 -0.42
C VAL A 268 12.23 1.41 -0.66
N ALA A 269 12.61 2.10 0.40
CA ALA A 269 13.30 3.37 0.35
C ALA A 269 14.84 3.19 0.25
N PRO A 270 15.48 3.52 -0.88
CA PRO A 270 16.94 3.61 -0.91
C PRO A 270 17.41 4.70 0.06
N ALA A 271 18.64 4.61 0.57
CA ALA A 271 19.24 5.69 1.37
C ALA A 271 19.11 7.03 0.62
N GLY A 272 18.38 7.99 1.22
CA GLY A 272 18.13 9.29 0.61
C GLY A 272 19.34 10.23 0.79
N PRO A 273 19.46 11.30 -0.02
CA PRO A 273 20.52 12.29 0.17
C PRO A 273 20.39 12.98 1.53
N SER A 274 21.54 13.30 2.14
CA SER A 274 21.65 14.10 3.37
C SER A 274 21.28 15.56 3.08
N GLY A 275 19.99 15.88 3.08
CA GLY A 275 19.45 17.23 2.92
C GLY A 275 18.69 17.71 4.15
N THR A 276 18.29 18.99 4.15
CA THR A 276 17.39 19.52 5.18
C THR A 276 16.04 18.79 5.13
N PRO A 277 15.49 18.37 6.28
CA PRO A 277 14.16 17.78 6.36
C PRO A 277 13.09 18.68 5.72
N PRO A 278 12.13 18.13 4.95
CA PRO A 278 10.96 18.91 4.56
C PRO A 278 10.13 19.26 5.81
N THR A 279 9.62 20.47 5.86
CA THR A 279 8.71 20.95 6.91
C THR A 279 7.39 20.14 6.89
N PRO A 280 6.63 20.10 8.01
CA PRO A 280 5.31 19.45 8.04
C PRO A 280 4.33 19.95 6.96
N ARG A 281 4.39 21.25 6.62
CA ARG A 281 3.59 21.84 5.55
C ARG A 281 4.01 21.31 4.18
N GLU A 282 5.32 21.26 3.90
CA GLU A 282 5.83 20.71 2.63
C GLU A 282 5.51 19.21 2.48
N GLN A 283 5.58 18.44 3.56
CA GLN A 283 5.17 17.03 3.58
C GLN A 283 3.68 16.90 3.25
N THR A 284 2.83 17.71 3.90
CA THR A 284 1.39 17.77 3.65
C THR A 284 1.09 18.14 2.19
N LEU A 285 1.72 19.20 1.67
CA LEU A 285 1.56 19.62 0.27
C LEU A 285 1.96 18.53 -0.71
N ARG A 286 3.11 17.87 -0.51
CA ARG A 286 3.56 16.75 -1.37
C ARG A 286 2.57 15.58 -1.33
N PHE A 287 2.07 15.25 -0.14
CA PHE A 287 1.10 14.17 0.05
C PHE A 287 -0.21 14.43 -0.71
N LEU A 288 -0.74 15.66 -0.62
CA LEU A 288 -1.97 16.05 -1.29
C LEU A 288 -1.76 16.24 -2.79
N ALA A 289 -0.65 16.84 -3.21
CA ALA A 289 -0.34 17.05 -4.61
C ALA A 289 -0.25 15.74 -5.39
N THR A 290 0.31 14.69 -4.77
CA THR A 290 0.37 13.34 -5.35
C THR A 290 -1.04 12.76 -5.61
N ARG A 291 -2.06 13.23 -4.90
CA ARG A 291 -3.46 12.80 -5.04
C ARG A 291 -4.29 13.69 -5.96
N ALA A 292 -4.09 14.99 -5.86
CA ALA A 292 -4.97 15.98 -6.46
C ALA A 292 -4.47 16.46 -7.83
N ILE A 293 -3.16 16.67 -7.98
CA ILE A 293 -2.62 17.34 -9.17
C ILE A 293 -2.54 16.35 -10.35
N PRO A 294 -3.11 16.71 -11.53
CA PRO A 294 -2.94 15.97 -12.77
C PRO A 294 -1.46 15.75 -13.12
N ARG A 295 -1.11 14.50 -13.43
CA ARG A 295 0.24 14.12 -13.86
C ARG A 295 0.19 12.97 -14.86
N PRO A 296 1.11 12.93 -15.84
CA PRO A 296 1.31 11.74 -16.66
C PRO A 296 1.67 10.53 -15.79
N GLN A 297 1.14 9.38 -16.18
CA GLN A 297 1.53 8.11 -15.58
C GLN A 297 2.92 7.71 -16.07
N LYS A 298 3.65 7.01 -15.21
CA LYS A 298 5.01 6.53 -15.49
C LYS A 298 5.04 5.01 -15.55
N VAL A 299 6.07 4.45 -16.16
CA VAL A 299 6.34 3.00 -16.06
C VAL A 299 6.57 2.65 -14.59
N PRO A 300 5.85 1.66 -14.02
CA PRO A 300 5.83 1.42 -12.58
C PRO A 300 7.04 0.63 -12.10
N VAL A 301 8.23 1.20 -12.26
CA VAL A 301 9.51 0.58 -11.88
C VAL A 301 9.96 0.90 -10.46
N ARG A 302 9.29 1.86 -9.81
CA ARG A 302 9.55 2.29 -8.42
C ARG A 302 8.24 2.49 -7.68
N TRP A 303 8.23 2.14 -6.40
CA TRP A 303 7.03 2.22 -5.57
C TRP A 303 6.39 3.64 -5.52
N PRO A 304 7.16 4.75 -5.39
CA PRO A 304 6.56 6.09 -5.41
C PRO A 304 5.90 6.44 -6.75
N ASP A 305 6.42 5.94 -7.86
CA ASP A 305 5.83 6.16 -9.18
C ASP A 305 4.51 5.37 -9.30
N GLU A 306 4.47 4.13 -8.82
CA GLU A 306 3.26 3.30 -8.80
C GLU A 306 2.16 3.87 -7.88
N MET A 307 2.52 4.39 -6.69
CA MET A 307 1.56 5.09 -5.81
C MET A 307 0.96 6.31 -6.47
N ALA A 308 1.77 7.08 -7.19
CA ALA A 308 1.29 8.25 -7.86
C ALA A 308 0.46 7.91 -9.11
N ASN A 309 0.79 6.84 -9.83
CA ASN A 309 -0.05 6.29 -10.89
C ASN A 309 -1.41 5.88 -10.34
N TYR A 310 -1.44 5.16 -9.21
CA TYR A 310 -2.67 4.75 -8.53
C TYR A 310 -3.56 5.95 -8.23
N HIS A 311 -3.00 7.00 -7.60
CA HIS A 311 -3.78 8.18 -7.25
C HIS A 311 -4.22 8.97 -8.49
N ALA A 312 -3.36 9.09 -9.51
CA ALA A 312 -3.72 9.73 -10.76
C ALA A 312 -4.90 9.02 -11.44
N ALA A 313 -4.88 7.68 -11.47
CA ALA A 313 -5.96 6.86 -12.02
C ALA A 313 -7.29 7.08 -11.29
N VAL A 314 -7.28 7.25 -9.96
CA VAL A 314 -8.50 7.54 -9.19
C VAL A 314 -9.02 8.95 -9.49
N ARG A 315 -8.14 9.96 -9.53
CA ARG A 315 -8.53 11.33 -9.88
C ARG A 315 -9.12 11.41 -11.28
N ASP A 316 -8.51 10.74 -12.26
CA ASP A 316 -8.97 10.76 -13.66
C ASP A 316 -10.40 10.25 -13.85
N VAL A 317 -10.84 9.31 -13.00
CA VAL A 317 -12.20 8.78 -13.05
C VAL A 317 -13.18 9.50 -12.11
N LEU A 318 -12.70 10.42 -11.28
CA LEU A 318 -13.47 11.25 -10.34
C LEU A 318 -13.04 12.74 -10.39
N PRO A 319 -12.95 13.39 -11.57
CA PRO A 319 -12.37 14.73 -11.67
C PRO A 319 -13.18 15.79 -10.93
N ASN A 320 -14.50 15.63 -10.86
CA ASN A 320 -15.39 16.59 -10.19
C ASN A 320 -15.22 16.54 -8.68
N GLU A 321 -15.12 15.33 -8.12
CA GLU A 321 -14.91 15.13 -6.68
C GLU A 321 -13.55 15.68 -6.22
N PHE A 322 -12.54 15.67 -7.10
CA PHE A 322 -11.20 16.18 -6.82
C PHE A 322 -10.99 17.67 -7.13
N ALA A 323 -11.97 18.36 -7.72
CA ALA A 323 -11.81 19.74 -8.19
C ALA A 323 -11.44 20.71 -7.05
N GLU A 324 -12.18 20.68 -5.94
CA GLU A 324 -11.95 21.57 -4.80
C GLU A 324 -10.60 21.29 -4.12
N LEU A 325 -10.21 20.02 -4.01
CA LEU A 325 -8.90 19.66 -3.48
C LEU A 325 -7.76 20.13 -4.39
N THR A 326 -7.95 20.02 -5.70
CA THR A 326 -6.95 20.47 -6.69
C THR A 326 -6.74 21.98 -6.57
N GLU A 327 -7.83 22.76 -6.51
CA GLU A 327 -7.76 24.20 -6.33
C GLU A 327 -7.08 24.59 -5.02
N LEU A 328 -7.43 23.95 -3.91
CA LEU A 328 -6.80 24.21 -2.61
C LEU A 328 -5.29 23.95 -2.65
N VAL A 329 -4.86 22.83 -3.24
CA VAL A 329 -3.43 22.48 -3.32
C VAL A 329 -2.67 23.46 -4.21
N GLU A 330 -3.25 23.87 -5.34
CA GLU A 330 -2.63 24.87 -6.20
C GLU A 330 -2.49 26.24 -5.51
N GLN A 331 -3.52 26.68 -4.81
CA GLN A 331 -3.48 27.93 -4.04
C GLN A 331 -2.44 27.85 -2.93
N ALA A 332 -2.45 26.79 -2.12
CA ALA A 332 -1.53 26.60 -1.00
C ALA A 332 -0.07 26.40 -1.43
N SER A 333 0.16 25.99 -2.68
CA SER A 333 1.50 25.91 -3.30
C SER A 333 2.04 27.28 -3.74
N ARG A 334 1.16 28.26 -3.98
CA ARG A 334 1.53 29.62 -4.42
C ARG A 334 1.53 30.64 -3.28
N ASP A 335 0.77 30.38 -2.21
CA ASP A 335 0.62 31.26 -1.07
C ASP A 335 0.72 30.49 0.27
N GLU A 336 1.74 30.82 1.06
CA GLU A 336 1.99 30.20 2.37
C GLU A 336 0.93 30.58 3.41
N ASN A 337 0.16 31.65 3.19
CA ASN A 337 -0.89 32.10 4.10
C ASN A 337 -2.19 31.30 3.95
N VAL A 338 -2.34 30.50 2.89
CA VAL A 338 -3.48 29.59 2.75
C VAL A 338 -3.40 28.55 3.86
N HIS A 339 -4.42 28.51 4.71
CA HIS A 339 -4.52 27.54 5.80
C HIS A 339 -4.56 26.11 5.25
N LEU A 340 -3.67 25.27 5.77
CA LEU A 340 -3.49 23.89 5.33
C LEU A 340 -3.38 22.99 6.57
N PRO A 341 -4.42 22.20 6.90
CA PRO A 341 -4.38 21.28 8.02
C PRO A 341 -3.20 20.30 7.90
N LEU A 342 -2.32 20.24 8.90
CA LEU A 342 -1.17 19.34 8.84
C LEU A 342 -1.64 17.89 8.87
N ILE A 343 -1.17 17.08 7.92
CA ILE A 343 -1.41 15.63 7.94
C ILE A 343 -0.37 15.00 8.85
N ALA A 344 -0.86 14.44 9.95
CA ALA A 344 -0.03 13.95 11.04
C ALA A 344 -0.28 12.47 11.32
N ARG A 345 0.78 11.79 11.74
CA ARG A 345 0.75 10.50 12.41
C ARG A 345 1.33 10.63 13.82
N LEU A 346 1.07 9.66 14.67
CA LEU A 346 1.65 9.62 16.00
C LEU A 346 3.12 9.20 15.92
N GLU A 347 3.95 9.75 16.81
CA GLU A 347 5.32 9.28 17.01
C GLU A 347 5.32 8.00 17.88
N THR A 348 5.08 6.84 17.26
CA THR A 348 5.42 5.48 17.74
C THR A 348 4.56 4.78 18.83
N ASN A 349 4.86 3.47 19.00
CA ASN A 349 4.21 2.42 19.81
C ASN A 349 3.85 2.74 21.28
N GLU A 350 4.36 3.81 21.88
CA GLU A 350 4.08 4.12 23.31
C GLU A 350 2.58 4.25 23.60
N ALA A 351 1.79 4.69 22.62
CA ALA A 351 0.35 4.83 22.78
C ALA A 351 -0.43 3.56 22.39
N TYR A 352 0.10 2.69 21.52
CA TYR A 352 -0.68 1.68 20.79
C TYR A 352 -0.58 0.25 21.37
N GLY A 353 0.53 -0.12 22.03
CA GLY A 353 0.74 -1.47 22.56
C GLY A 353 0.70 -2.55 21.45
N THR A 354 0.22 -3.75 21.78
CA THR A 354 -0.09 -4.80 20.81
C THR A 354 -1.43 -4.54 20.11
N TRP A 355 -1.72 -5.25 19.01
CA TRP A 355 -3.05 -5.18 18.39
C TRP A 355 -4.19 -5.58 19.33
N LYS A 356 -3.92 -6.50 20.28
CA LYS A 356 -4.90 -6.89 21.30
C LYS A 356 -5.12 -5.80 22.34
N ASP A 357 -4.10 -5.02 22.68
CA ASP A 357 -4.24 -3.89 23.61
C ASP A 357 -5.11 -2.79 22.99
N ALA A 358 -4.82 -2.42 21.74
CA ALA A 358 -5.63 -1.46 21.00
C ALA A 358 -7.09 -1.94 20.86
N GLN A 359 -7.29 -3.23 20.53
CA GLN A 359 -8.61 -3.84 20.48
C GLN A 359 -9.33 -3.78 21.83
N HIS A 360 -8.66 -4.18 22.92
CA HIS A 360 -9.27 -4.20 24.25
C HIS A 360 -9.77 -2.81 24.68
N ILE A 361 -8.98 -1.78 24.37
CA ILE A 361 -9.35 -0.39 24.66
C ILE A 361 -10.62 0.00 23.90
N ILE A 362 -10.67 -0.19 22.58
CA ILE A 362 -11.83 0.24 21.78
C ILE A 362 -13.08 -0.63 22.07
N GLU A 363 -12.92 -1.90 22.41
CA GLU A 363 -14.02 -2.76 22.85
C GLU A 363 -14.64 -2.25 24.17
N THR A 364 -13.78 -1.88 25.12
CA THR A 364 -14.21 -1.43 26.46
C THR A 364 -14.79 -0.01 26.40
N GLU A 365 -14.12 0.89 25.69
CA GLU A 365 -14.39 2.33 25.74
C GLU A 365 -15.42 2.78 24.70
N MET A 366 -15.45 2.13 23.54
CA MET A 366 -16.32 2.49 22.42
C MET A 366 -17.39 1.43 22.13
N GLY A 367 -17.35 0.29 22.83
CA GLY A 367 -18.18 -0.87 22.53
C GLY A 367 -17.82 -1.53 21.19
N TRP A 368 -16.65 -1.22 20.61
CA TRP A 368 -16.22 -1.75 19.32
C TRP A 368 -16.37 -3.27 19.28
N ARG A 369 -16.69 -3.83 18.11
CA ARG A 369 -16.78 -5.27 17.91
C ARG A 369 -16.02 -5.65 16.66
N ARG A 370 -15.25 -6.71 16.78
CA ARG A 370 -14.60 -7.37 15.67
C ARG A 370 -15.63 -7.88 14.66
N PRO A 371 -15.38 -7.76 13.34
CA PRO A 371 -16.24 -8.37 12.33
C PRO A 371 -16.39 -9.88 12.53
N GLU A 372 -17.60 -10.40 12.28
CA GLU A 372 -17.87 -11.84 12.32
C GLU A 372 -17.11 -12.55 11.18
N ASN A 373 -16.48 -13.69 11.49
CA ASN A 373 -15.69 -14.50 10.54
C ASN A 373 -14.39 -13.85 10.02
N GLN A 374 -13.83 -12.89 10.77
CA GLN A 374 -12.51 -12.33 10.45
C GLN A 374 -11.53 -12.55 11.61
N ASP A 375 -10.59 -13.49 11.48
CA ASP A 375 -9.55 -13.80 12.49
C ASP A 375 -8.28 -12.94 12.33
N SER A 376 -8.19 -12.21 11.21
CA SER A 376 -7.25 -11.10 11.00
C SER A 376 -7.74 -9.79 11.63
N LEU A 377 -6.83 -8.97 12.16
CA LEU A 377 -7.11 -7.59 12.59
C LEU A 377 -6.71 -6.55 11.53
N LEU A 378 -6.31 -6.98 10.34
CA LEU A 378 -6.00 -6.12 9.20
C LEU A 378 -7.28 -5.55 8.57
N HIS A 379 -7.25 -4.26 8.23
CA HIS A 379 -8.20 -3.60 7.31
C HIS A 379 -9.69 -4.00 7.49
N THR A 380 -10.18 -3.99 8.73
CA THR A 380 -11.50 -4.51 9.15
C THR A 380 -12.74 -3.75 8.63
N SER A 381 -12.56 -2.79 7.72
CA SER A 381 -13.62 -1.86 7.28
C SER A 381 -14.17 -2.08 5.87
N CYS A 382 -13.48 -2.86 5.03
CA CYS A 382 -13.81 -3.03 3.60
C CYS A 382 -14.05 -4.49 3.25
N VAL A 383 -15.20 -4.82 2.63
CA VAL A 383 -15.49 -6.21 2.21
C VAL A 383 -14.72 -6.64 0.96
N LEU A 384 -14.10 -5.68 0.24
CA LEU A 384 -13.29 -5.96 -0.94
C LEU A 384 -11.81 -6.19 -0.63
N GLU A 385 -11.41 -6.17 0.64
CA GLU A 385 -10.00 -6.36 1.02
C GLU A 385 -9.40 -7.65 0.44
N PRO A 386 -10.07 -8.83 0.50
CA PRO A 386 -9.53 -10.05 -0.11
C PRO A 386 -9.34 -9.93 -1.63
N VAL A 387 -10.25 -9.23 -2.33
CA VAL A 387 -10.13 -8.99 -3.77
C VAL A 387 -8.99 -8.03 -4.08
N LYS A 388 -8.86 -6.96 -3.30
CA LYS A 388 -7.79 -5.98 -3.40
C LYS A 388 -6.43 -6.69 -3.35
N ASP A 389 -6.24 -7.50 -2.31
CA ASP A 389 -4.97 -8.16 -2.05
C ASP A 389 -4.68 -9.30 -3.05
N TYR A 390 -5.71 -10.07 -3.43
CA TYR A 390 -5.60 -11.12 -4.46
C TYR A 390 -5.15 -10.56 -5.82
N LEU A 391 -5.80 -9.49 -6.31
CA LEU A 391 -5.44 -8.87 -7.59
C LEU A 391 -4.04 -8.26 -7.53
N GLN A 392 -3.68 -7.64 -6.41
CA GLN A 392 -2.33 -7.11 -6.19
C GLN A 392 -1.28 -8.21 -6.26
N MET A 393 -1.52 -9.36 -5.61
CA MET A 393 -0.65 -10.54 -5.71
C MET A 393 -0.51 -11.02 -7.15
N GLU A 394 -1.60 -11.20 -7.88
CA GLU A 394 -1.54 -11.75 -9.24
C GLU A 394 -0.87 -10.77 -10.23
N ARG A 395 -1.11 -9.46 -10.09
CA ARG A 395 -0.39 -8.43 -10.86
C ARG A 395 1.11 -8.40 -10.53
N PHE A 396 1.46 -8.55 -9.25
CA PHE A 396 2.85 -8.64 -8.82
C PHE A 396 3.49 -9.89 -9.41
N ARG A 397 2.82 -11.05 -9.33
CA ARG A 397 3.24 -12.31 -9.94
C ARG A 397 3.45 -12.20 -11.44
N ALA A 398 2.60 -11.47 -12.16
CA ALA A 398 2.78 -11.21 -13.60
C ALA A 398 3.84 -10.14 -13.95
N MET A 399 4.58 -9.62 -12.96
CA MET A 399 5.59 -8.56 -13.16
C MET A 399 4.99 -7.31 -13.83
N ARG A 400 3.80 -6.90 -13.38
CA ARG A 400 3.06 -5.72 -13.85
C ARG A 400 3.07 -4.56 -12.86
N THR A 401 3.27 -4.85 -11.59
CA THR A 401 3.36 -3.86 -10.52
C THR A 401 4.52 -4.17 -9.59
N VAL A 402 5.05 -3.13 -8.95
CA VAL A 402 6.01 -3.23 -7.83
C VAL A 402 5.30 -3.25 -6.47
N PHE A 403 3.98 -3.17 -6.45
CA PHE A 403 3.19 -3.36 -5.25
C PHE A 403 3.10 -4.82 -4.86
N MET A 404 3.82 -5.17 -3.80
CA MET A 404 3.70 -6.48 -3.15
C MET A 404 2.32 -6.62 -2.48
N PRO A 405 1.77 -7.84 -2.34
CA PRO A 405 0.54 -8.09 -1.61
C PRO A 405 0.64 -7.54 -0.19
N GLN A 406 -0.20 -6.54 0.10
CA GLN A 406 -0.05 -5.67 1.25
C GLN A 406 -0.28 -6.43 2.55
N SER A 407 -1.33 -7.25 2.60
CA SER A 407 -1.72 -7.99 3.79
C SER A 407 -0.64 -8.99 4.23
N MET A 408 0.00 -9.67 3.27
CA MET A 408 1.11 -10.59 3.55
C MET A 408 2.32 -9.86 4.14
N VAL A 409 2.70 -8.73 3.54
CA VAL A 409 3.85 -7.94 4.02
C VAL A 409 3.58 -7.34 5.39
N GLU A 410 2.36 -6.83 5.64
CA GLU A 410 1.93 -6.29 6.93
C GLU A 410 1.89 -7.35 8.03
N LEU A 411 1.33 -8.55 7.77
CA LEU A 411 1.36 -9.65 8.75
C LEU A 411 2.79 -10.08 9.06
N GLY A 412 3.66 -10.16 8.04
CA GLY A 412 5.06 -10.48 8.24
C GLY A 412 5.78 -9.47 9.15
N ALA A 413 5.53 -8.19 8.92
CA ALA A 413 6.07 -7.12 9.74
C ALA A 413 5.46 -7.11 11.15
N ALA A 414 4.15 -7.33 11.30
CA ALA A 414 3.46 -7.41 12.58
C ALA A 414 4.03 -8.50 13.49
N VAL A 415 4.36 -9.67 12.93
CA VAL A 415 5.07 -10.73 13.67
C VAL A 415 6.49 -10.28 14.02
N SER A 416 7.22 -9.68 13.06
CA SER A 416 8.61 -9.27 13.27
C SER A 416 8.75 -8.19 14.36
N PHE A 417 7.78 -7.28 14.46
CA PHE A 417 7.74 -6.21 15.45
C PHE A 417 6.96 -6.58 16.73
N GLY A 418 6.46 -7.82 16.83
CA GLY A 418 5.81 -8.32 18.04
C GLY A 418 4.38 -7.81 18.29
N LEU A 419 3.68 -7.30 17.28
CA LEU A 419 2.29 -6.86 17.42
C LEU A 419 1.28 -8.02 17.41
N THR A 420 1.65 -9.15 16.81
CA THR A 420 0.85 -10.38 16.80
C THR A 420 1.73 -11.63 16.86
N PRO A 421 1.32 -12.71 17.55
CA PRO A 421 2.03 -13.98 17.52
C PRO A 421 2.03 -14.61 16.12
N ARG A 422 3.11 -15.34 15.79
CA ARG A 422 3.26 -16.03 14.50
C ARG A 422 2.12 -17.00 14.19
N GLU A 423 1.61 -17.71 15.20
CA GLU A 423 0.51 -18.66 15.03
C GLU A 423 -0.78 -17.98 14.56
N GLU A 424 -1.14 -16.84 15.15
CA GLU A 424 -2.31 -16.04 14.77
C GLU A 424 -2.15 -15.45 13.37
N ALA A 425 -0.94 -15.00 13.03
CA ALA A 425 -0.63 -14.52 11.69
C ALA A 425 -0.71 -15.63 10.62
N LEU A 426 -0.30 -16.86 10.93
CA LEU A 426 -0.44 -18.01 10.02
C LEU A 426 -1.91 -18.37 9.77
N ALA A 427 -2.74 -18.31 10.81
CA ALA A 427 -4.19 -18.47 10.67
C ALA A 427 -4.79 -17.39 9.76
N SER A 428 -4.35 -16.14 9.94
CA SER A 428 -4.76 -15.00 9.09
C SER A 428 -4.34 -15.18 7.62
N VAL A 429 -3.12 -15.68 7.36
CA VAL A 429 -2.68 -15.99 5.98
C VAL A 429 -3.57 -17.06 5.33
N LYS A 430 -3.97 -18.08 6.10
CA LYS A 430 -4.88 -19.13 5.61
C LYS A 430 -6.26 -18.56 5.28
N GLU A 431 -6.77 -17.67 6.12
CA GLU A 431 -8.06 -16.98 5.93
C GLU A 431 -8.05 -16.10 4.66
N LEU A 432 -6.96 -15.37 4.41
CA LEU A 432 -6.81 -14.52 3.22
C LEU A 432 -6.87 -15.30 1.90
N GLY A 433 -6.55 -16.59 1.92
CA GLY A 433 -6.93 -17.51 0.84
C GLY A 433 -6.27 -17.25 -0.52
N TYR A 434 -5.00 -16.84 -0.56
CA TYR A 434 -4.22 -16.54 -1.80
C TYR A 434 -4.16 -17.65 -2.86
N TRP A 435 -4.64 -18.85 -2.55
CA TRP A 435 -4.61 -20.03 -3.40
C TRP A 435 -5.72 -20.05 -4.46
N ALA A 436 -6.77 -19.26 -4.26
CA ALA A 436 -7.93 -19.21 -5.13
C ALA A 436 -8.50 -17.78 -5.20
N PRO A 437 -9.23 -17.43 -6.28
CA PRO A 437 -9.98 -16.18 -6.33
C PRO A 437 -10.95 -16.08 -5.14
N PRO A 438 -10.99 -14.93 -4.43
CA PRO A 438 -11.84 -14.78 -3.26
C PRO A 438 -13.33 -14.76 -3.67
N PRO A 439 -14.26 -15.32 -2.87
CA PRO A 439 -15.68 -15.41 -3.24
C PRO A 439 -16.34 -14.06 -3.57
N VAL A 440 -15.92 -12.99 -2.91
CA VAL A 440 -16.44 -11.63 -3.13
C VAL A 440 -16.03 -11.05 -4.50
N LEU A 441 -15.08 -11.67 -5.21
CA LEU A 441 -14.70 -11.25 -6.57
C LEU A 441 -15.87 -11.35 -7.53
N GLU A 442 -16.65 -12.43 -7.49
CA GLU A 442 -17.79 -12.63 -8.41
C GLU A 442 -18.87 -11.58 -8.19
N ARG A 443 -19.18 -11.26 -6.93
CA ARG A 443 -20.10 -10.16 -6.61
C ARG A 443 -19.59 -8.84 -7.17
N LEU A 444 -18.31 -8.55 -6.98
CA LEU A 444 -17.71 -7.31 -7.46
C LEU A 444 -17.71 -7.21 -8.98
N THR A 445 -17.34 -8.27 -9.71
CA THR A 445 -17.34 -8.24 -11.18
C THR A 445 -18.75 -8.08 -11.74
N ASN A 446 -19.75 -8.69 -11.11
CA ASN A 446 -21.16 -8.46 -11.44
C ASN A 446 -21.59 -7.00 -11.20
N ASP A 447 -21.24 -6.41 -10.05
CA ASP A 447 -21.56 -5.02 -9.72
C ASP A 447 -20.91 -4.03 -10.72
N LEU A 448 -19.72 -4.35 -11.22
CA LEU A 448 -18.94 -3.52 -12.14
C LEU A 448 -19.21 -3.81 -13.62
N GLY A 449 -19.98 -4.86 -13.93
CA GLY A 449 -20.23 -5.32 -15.30
C GLY A 449 -18.95 -5.75 -16.02
N VAL A 450 -18.09 -6.52 -15.35
CA VAL A 450 -16.88 -7.13 -15.93
C VAL A 450 -17.17 -8.60 -16.20
N THR A 451 -17.02 -9.03 -17.45
CA THR A 451 -17.32 -10.39 -17.91
C THR A 451 -16.05 -11.23 -18.09
N PRO A 452 -16.14 -12.57 -18.13
CA PRO A 452 -15.02 -13.43 -18.53
C PRO A 452 -14.50 -13.13 -19.95
N GLU A 453 -15.36 -12.71 -20.88
CA GLU A 453 -14.94 -12.31 -22.24
C GLU A 453 -14.06 -11.06 -22.19
N ASP A 454 -14.44 -10.05 -21.39
CA ASP A 454 -13.62 -8.85 -21.19
C ASP A 454 -12.19 -9.19 -20.71
N VAL A 455 -12.04 -10.29 -19.95
CA VAL A 455 -10.74 -10.75 -19.45
C VAL A 455 -9.95 -11.46 -20.52
N ALA A 456 -10.60 -12.33 -21.29
CA ALA A 456 -9.98 -13.10 -22.36
C ALA A 456 -9.46 -12.20 -23.49
N GLU A 457 -10.17 -11.12 -23.79
CA GLU A 457 -9.82 -10.16 -24.84
C GLU A 457 -8.81 -9.10 -24.39
N ALA A 458 -8.56 -8.98 -23.09
CA ALA A 458 -7.67 -7.96 -22.54
C ALA A 458 -6.20 -8.27 -22.82
N THR A 459 -5.51 -7.32 -23.43
CA THR A 459 -4.14 -7.55 -23.91
C THR A 459 -3.03 -7.32 -22.90
N ASP A 460 -3.28 -6.74 -21.71
CA ASP A 460 -2.16 -6.39 -20.82
C ASP A 460 -2.45 -6.30 -19.31
N GLU A 461 -3.66 -5.91 -18.88
CA GLU A 461 -3.89 -5.51 -17.47
C GLU A 461 -4.91 -6.36 -16.68
N LEU A 462 -5.86 -7.01 -17.36
CA LEU A 462 -6.88 -7.89 -16.75
C LEU A 462 -6.44 -9.37 -16.58
N PRO A 463 -5.64 -9.96 -17.50
CA PRO A 463 -5.45 -11.41 -17.52
C PRO A 463 -4.80 -11.98 -16.25
N SER A 464 -3.84 -11.31 -15.61
CA SER A 464 -3.04 -11.98 -14.57
C SER A 464 -3.85 -12.48 -13.37
N GLY A 465 -4.81 -11.69 -12.89
CA GLY A 465 -5.65 -12.07 -11.75
C GLY A 465 -7.00 -12.64 -12.14
N MET A 466 -7.54 -12.20 -13.28
CA MET A 466 -8.85 -12.67 -13.73
C MET A 466 -8.76 -13.92 -14.61
N ALA A 467 -7.60 -14.32 -15.13
CA ALA A 467 -7.50 -15.51 -15.96
C ALA A 467 -7.96 -16.77 -15.21
N ARG A 468 -7.55 -16.91 -13.95
CA ARG A 468 -8.05 -17.99 -13.08
C ARG A 468 -9.55 -17.92 -12.83
N TRP A 469 -10.08 -16.72 -12.59
CA TRP A 469 -11.52 -16.53 -12.40
C TRP A 469 -12.33 -16.81 -13.70
N ALA A 470 -11.82 -16.37 -14.84
CA ALA A 470 -12.44 -16.52 -16.16
C ALA A 470 -12.14 -17.88 -16.82
N GLY A 471 -11.33 -18.74 -16.21
CA GLY A 471 -10.94 -20.04 -16.75
C GLY A 471 -10.04 -19.97 -18.00
N VAL A 472 -9.28 -18.89 -18.17
CA VAL A 472 -8.42 -18.62 -19.33
C VAL A 472 -6.92 -18.73 -19.02
N ASP A 473 -6.53 -19.55 -18.04
CA ASP A 473 -5.11 -19.79 -17.74
C ASP A 473 -4.39 -20.34 -18.99
N HIS A 474 -3.46 -19.54 -19.54
CA HIS A 474 -2.41 -20.06 -20.40
C HIS A 474 -1.36 -20.71 -19.49
N ALA A 475 -1.21 -22.03 -19.64
CA ALA A 475 -0.27 -22.87 -18.90
C ALA A 475 1.17 -22.36 -18.94
#